data_AF-A0AAD7YTP5-F1
#
_entry.id   AF-A0AAD7YTP5-F1
#
_cell.length_a   1.000
_cell.length_b   1.000
_cell.length_c   1.000
_cell.angle_alpha   90.00
_cell.angle_beta   90.00
_cell.angle_gamma   90.00
#
_symmetry.space_group_name_H-M   'P 1'
#
loop_
_entity.id
_entity.type
_entity.pdbx_description
1 polymer ?
#
loop_
_entity_poly.entity_id
_entity_poly.type
_entity_poly.pdbx_seq_one_letter_code
_entity_poly.pdbx_strand_id
1 'polypeptide(L)'
;MAPKDTGYIEWAHKTAAEKKTHVSFPQLKYPSLRDGGFRDPVQWLEGKAMDDGAEGLWRVRNGLYDFTDFMKKHPGGEEWLELSKGTDITEAFECHHLNPAVEKIKEKYYIRDARTPRNSPFTFEEDGFYKTLKRSVVEELKKIPPSEKKWSSLIIDGLFSTCLIASALSCWATDYWVVMASYLVASLALAWTTVAAHNYIHMKTNWRMYLFNFSLWSYRDFRVSHALSHHVYPNTLIDLEISAFEPLVFWNPRKKPTYAYFTLLIELVVFPFMFILNFIKRFISNFVRKGFFERHYRWHDGIGLLLPIWMYLASGSTFYHALVMWLWINCTASFIFFTIGSNAAHHHPKIFKDGDQPRGTTIDWGIHELEAVMDRTDINDNFFKVMTFFGDHALHHLFPTLDHALLSHLYPVFLKHCEEFRANYRLTSQFDFFIAQLKMAVKEDPTLLSESQ
;
A
#
# COMPACT_ATOMS: atom_id res chain seq x y z
N MET A 1 -0.49 -20.80 -21.15
CA MET A 1 -1.69 -21.43 -20.55
C MET A 1 -1.29 -22.03 -19.22
N ALA A 2 -1.98 -21.69 -18.13
CA ALA A 2 -1.76 -22.36 -16.85
C ALA A 2 -2.10 -23.87 -17.02
N PRO A 3 -1.29 -24.79 -16.46
CA PRO A 3 -1.57 -26.23 -16.53
C PRO A 3 -2.96 -26.59 -15.99
N LYS A 4 -3.62 -27.59 -16.58
CA LYS A 4 -4.82 -28.21 -16.00
C LYS A 4 -4.40 -29.16 -14.86
N ASP A 5 -4.64 -28.73 -13.63
CA ASP A 5 -4.73 -29.37 -12.31
C ASP A 5 -3.81 -30.51 -11.84
N THR A 6 -3.15 -31.34 -12.66
CA THR A 6 -2.39 -32.49 -12.12
C THR A 6 -0.88 -32.32 -12.07
N GLY A 7 -0.33 -31.22 -12.57
CA GLY A 7 1.12 -30.92 -12.53
C GLY A 7 1.47 -29.49 -12.15
N TYR A 8 0.52 -28.72 -11.59
CA TYR A 8 0.73 -27.29 -11.33
C TYR A 8 1.83 -27.03 -10.29
N ILE A 9 1.83 -27.77 -9.18
CA ILE A 9 2.81 -27.58 -8.08
C ILE A 9 4.25 -27.79 -8.58
N GLU A 10 4.52 -28.92 -9.24
CA GLU A 10 5.85 -29.21 -9.81
C GLU A 10 6.26 -28.15 -10.85
N TRP A 11 5.34 -27.79 -11.74
CA TRP A 11 5.56 -26.74 -12.74
C TRP A 11 5.83 -25.37 -12.11
N ALA A 12 5.12 -25.02 -11.03
CA ALA A 12 5.22 -23.74 -10.34
C ALA A 12 6.58 -23.60 -9.65
N HIS A 13 7.00 -24.62 -8.89
CA HIS A 13 8.33 -24.65 -8.26
C HIS A 13 9.45 -24.60 -9.30
N LYS A 14 9.33 -25.36 -10.40
CA LYS A 14 10.29 -25.31 -11.51
C LYS A 14 10.34 -23.93 -12.17
N THR A 15 9.17 -23.34 -12.44
CA THR A 15 9.06 -21.99 -13.05
C THR A 15 9.66 -20.92 -12.14
N ALA A 16 9.36 -20.95 -10.85
CA ALA A 16 9.93 -20.02 -9.87
C ALA A 16 11.46 -20.11 -9.79
N ALA A 17 12.03 -21.30 -10.00
CA ALA A 17 13.49 -21.53 -9.98
C ALA A 17 14.19 -21.18 -11.30
N GLU A 18 13.58 -21.50 -12.44
CA GLU A 18 14.26 -21.49 -13.75
C GLU A 18 13.85 -20.33 -14.66
N LYS A 19 12.66 -19.75 -14.46
CA LYS A 19 12.10 -18.76 -15.39
C LYS A 19 12.04 -17.38 -14.78
N LYS A 20 12.41 -16.39 -15.60
CA LYS A 20 12.15 -14.97 -15.36
C LYS A 20 10.77 -14.59 -15.91
N THR A 21 9.72 -15.23 -15.40
CA THR A 21 8.31 -14.87 -15.61
C THR A 21 7.54 -14.95 -14.29
N HIS A 22 6.33 -14.41 -14.22
CA HIS A 22 5.42 -14.69 -13.10
C HIS A 22 5.01 -16.17 -13.09
N VAL A 23 4.69 -16.70 -11.91
CA VAL A 23 4.23 -18.09 -11.78
C VAL A 23 2.73 -18.16 -12.04
N SER A 24 1.95 -17.29 -11.39
CA SER A 24 0.51 -17.22 -11.63
C SER A 24 0.19 -16.73 -13.04
N PHE A 25 0.94 -15.74 -13.54
CA PHE A 25 0.71 -15.11 -14.85
C PHE A 25 1.90 -15.28 -15.81
N PRO A 26 2.19 -16.50 -16.29
CA PRO A 26 3.43 -16.80 -17.02
C PRO A 26 3.60 -16.07 -18.36
N GLN A 27 2.54 -15.43 -18.87
CA GLN A 27 2.61 -14.55 -20.04
C GLN A 27 3.24 -13.18 -19.72
N LEU A 28 3.33 -12.80 -18.45
CA LEU A 28 3.90 -11.54 -18.02
C LEU A 28 5.41 -11.64 -17.81
N LYS A 29 6.10 -10.54 -18.10
CA LYS A 29 7.52 -10.40 -17.83
C LYS A 29 7.74 -10.40 -16.32
N TYR A 30 8.81 -11.05 -15.88
CA TYR A 30 9.27 -10.88 -14.50
C TYR A 30 9.68 -9.43 -14.26
N PRO A 31 9.26 -8.78 -13.16
CA PRO A 31 9.48 -7.36 -12.99
C PRO A 31 10.97 -7.01 -12.95
N SER A 32 11.38 -6.13 -13.85
CA SER A 32 12.74 -5.62 -13.95
C SER A 32 13.16 -4.98 -12.64
N LEU A 33 14.41 -5.19 -12.25
CA LEU A 33 15.00 -4.67 -11.01
C LEU A 33 14.32 -5.15 -9.71
N ARG A 34 13.36 -6.09 -9.74
CA ARG A 34 12.74 -6.62 -8.51
C ARG A 34 13.76 -7.29 -7.57
N ASP A 35 14.63 -8.11 -8.16
CA ASP A 35 15.60 -8.92 -7.41
C ASP A 35 16.91 -8.14 -7.19
N GLY A 36 17.10 -7.64 -5.97
CA GLY A 36 18.35 -7.00 -5.54
C GLY A 36 18.23 -5.51 -5.32
N GLY A 37 19.36 -4.82 -5.26
CA GLY A 37 19.40 -3.38 -4.96
C GLY A 37 18.79 -3.05 -3.60
N PHE A 38 18.12 -1.90 -3.53
CA PHE A 38 17.46 -1.45 -2.31
C PHE A 38 16.01 -1.91 -2.22
N ARG A 39 15.35 -2.32 -3.32
CA ARG A 39 13.91 -2.64 -3.33
C ARG A 39 13.11 -1.49 -2.74
N ASP A 40 13.20 -0.33 -3.38
CA ASP A 40 12.52 0.89 -2.97
C ASP A 40 11.68 1.46 -4.11
N PRO A 41 10.80 2.42 -3.81
CA PRO A 41 9.98 3.13 -4.79
C PRO A 41 10.68 3.57 -6.06
N VAL A 42 11.89 4.11 -5.96
CA VAL A 42 12.60 4.64 -7.13
C VAL A 42 13.04 3.49 -8.04
N GLN A 43 13.62 2.44 -7.46
CA GLN A 43 14.00 1.23 -8.19
C GLN A 43 12.78 0.54 -8.84
N TRP A 44 11.63 0.54 -8.15
CA TRP A 44 10.38 -0.02 -8.68
C TRP A 44 9.86 0.77 -9.88
N LEU A 45 9.87 2.10 -9.82
CA LEU A 45 9.47 2.96 -10.95
C LEU A 45 10.41 2.79 -12.15
N GLU A 46 11.72 2.70 -11.91
CA GLU A 46 12.71 2.42 -12.97
C GLU A 46 12.43 1.07 -13.64
N GLY A 47 12.17 0.02 -12.84
CA GLY A 47 11.80 -1.30 -13.35
C GLY A 47 10.51 -1.26 -14.17
N LYS A 48 9.49 -0.56 -13.68
CA LYS A 48 8.23 -0.39 -14.42
C LYS A 48 8.40 0.33 -15.74
N ALA A 49 9.20 1.39 -15.77
CA ALA A 49 9.47 2.11 -17.01
C ALA A 49 10.18 1.24 -18.06
N MET A 50 11.00 0.28 -17.64
CA MET A 50 11.62 -0.71 -18.54
C MET A 50 10.61 -1.71 -19.11
N ASP A 51 9.62 -2.12 -18.32
CA ASP A 51 8.73 -3.24 -18.65
C ASP A 51 7.47 -2.81 -19.42
N ASP A 52 6.96 -1.61 -19.12
CA ASP A 52 5.61 -1.16 -19.48
C ASP A 52 5.46 -0.66 -20.92
N GLY A 53 6.56 -0.39 -21.61
CA GLY A 53 6.54 0.08 -23.00
C GLY A 53 5.84 1.43 -23.17
N ALA A 54 5.91 2.31 -22.17
CA ALA A 54 5.32 3.64 -22.21
C ALA A 54 6.22 4.68 -22.92
N GLU A 55 7.44 4.31 -23.30
CA GLU A 55 8.34 5.11 -24.15
C GLU A 55 8.66 6.52 -23.57
N GLY A 56 8.74 6.63 -22.24
CA GLY A 56 8.97 7.91 -21.54
C GLY A 56 7.74 8.83 -21.44
N LEU A 57 6.60 8.36 -21.93
CA LEU A 57 5.27 8.97 -21.81
C LEU A 57 4.44 8.24 -20.73
N TRP A 58 3.17 8.61 -20.59
CA TRP A 58 2.23 7.86 -19.75
C TRP A 58 1.40 6.94 -20.63
N ARG A 59 1.33 5.66 -20.28
CA ARG A 59 0.50 4.70 -21.00
C ARG A 59 -0.83 4.48 -20.27
N VAL A 60 -1.94 4.61 -20.99
CA VAL A 60 -3.29 4.23 -20.53
C VAL A 60 -3.91 3.32 -21.57
N ARG A 61 -4.16 2.06 -21.18
CA ARG A 61 -4.51 0.93 -22.04
C ARG A 61 -3.44 0.79 -23.16
N ASN A 62 -3.86 0.94 -24.41
CA ASN A 62 -2.93 0.90 -25.55
C ASN A 62 -2.47 2.30 -25.99
N GLY A 63 -3.02 3.38 -25.45
CA GLY A 63 -2.63 4.74 -25.83
C GLY A 63 -1.42 5.26 -25.04
N LEU A 64 -0.56 6.01 -25.72
CA LEU A 64 0.49 6.82 -25.12
C LEU A 64 0.05 8.29 -25.10
N TYR A 65 0.24 8.93 -23.96
CA TYR A 65 -0.25 10.28 -23.68
C TYR A 65 0.89 11.15 -23.16
N ASP A 66 0.93 12.42 -23.58
CA ASP A 66 1.83 13.42 -23.01
C ASP A 66 1.07 14.36 -22.06
N PHE A 67 1.13 14.06 -20.77
CA PHE A 67 0.52 14.87 -19.72
C PHE A 67 1.43 15.99 -19.20
N THR A 68 2.56 16.30 -19.85
CA THR A 68 3.53 17.30 -19.35
C THR A 68 2.86 18.64 -19.07
N ASP A 69 2.03 19.15 -19.99
CA ASP A 69 1.32 20.43 -19.83
C ASP A 69 0.09 20.33 -18.90
N PHE A 70 -0.42 19.12 -18.68
CA PHE A 70 -1.55 18.87 -17.79
C PHE A 70 -1.13 18.67 -16.34
N MET A 71 0.11 18.25 -16.09
CA MET A 71 0.62 17.82 -14.79
C MET A 71 0.29 18.81 -13.68
N LYS A 72 0.58 20.10 -13.88
CA LYS A 72 0.33 21.18 -12.91
C LYS A 72 -1.16 21.52 -12.73
N LYS A 73 -2.02 21.07 -13.65
CA LYS A 73 -3.48 21.29 -13.64
C LYS A 73 -4.23 20.06 -13.12
N HIS A 74 -3.54 18.95 -12.86
CA HIS A 74 -4.15 17.70 -12.44
C HIS A 74 -4.86 17.89 -11.08
N PRO A 75 -6.18 17.65 -10.98
CA PRO A 75 -6.93 17.89 -9.75
C PRO A 75 -6.46 17.09 -8.54
N GLY A 76 -5.86 15.90 -8.77
CA GLY A 76 -5.27 15.06 -7.72
C GLY A 76 -3.90 15.54 -7.24
N GLY A 77 -3.26 16.49 -7.93
CA GLY A 77 -1.90 16.96 -7.67
C GLY A 77 -0.89 16.49 -8.71
N GLU A 78 0.17 17.27 -8.93
CA GLU A 78 1.20 17.02 -9.95
C GLU A 78 2.03 15.76 -9.67
N GLU A 79 2.23 15.44 -8.39
CA GLU A 79 3.17 14.41 -7.93
C GLU A 79 2.84 13.01 -8.50
N TRP A 80 1.56 12.69 -8.68
CA TRP A 80 1.14 11.41 -9.26
C TRP A 80 1.67 11.21 -10.68
N LEU A 81 1.60 12.26 -11.52
CA LEU A 81 2.09 12.23 -12.88
C LEU A 81 3.60 12.38 -12.94
N GLU A 82 4.19 13.18 -12.03
CA GLU A 82 5.65 13.29 -11.88
C GLU A 82 6.28 11.92 -11.56
N LEU A 83 5.74 11.19 -10.59
CA LEU A 83 6.23 9.89 -10.14
C LEU A 83 6.08 8.81 -11.20
N SER A 84 4.94 8.78 -11.91
CA SER A 84 4.58 7.70 -12.84
C SER A 84 5.00 7.95 -14.30
N LYS A 85 5.78 9.02 -14.56
CA LYS A 85 6.23 9.30 -15.92
C LYS A 85 7.07 8.14 -16.46
N GLY A 86 6.71 7.66 -17.65
CA GLY A 86 7.39 6.54 -18.28
C GLY A 86 6.81 5.18 -17.93
N THR A 87 5.70 5.08 -17.19
CA THR A 87 5.06 3.80 -16.82
C THR A 87 3.67 3.62 -17.46
N ASP A 88 3.16 2.39 -17.40
CA ASP A 88 1.73 2.11 -17.63
C ASP A 88 0.96 2.44 -16.34
N ILE A 89 0.01 3.37 -16.48
CA ILE A 89 -0.81 3.88 -15.38
C ILE A 89 -2.27 3.48 -15.54
N THR A 90 -2.58 2.46 -16.35
CA THR A 90 -3.98 2.08 -16.67
C THR A 90 -4.78 1.74 -15.42
N GLU A 91 -4.30 0.83 -14.59
CA GLU A 91 -5.02 0.40 -13.40
C GLU A 91 -5.17 1.57 -12.41
N ALA A 92 -4.09 2.32 -12.16
CA ALA A 92 -4.13 3.52 -11.33
C ALA A 92 -5.14 4.56 -11.86
N PHE A 93 -5.18 4.77 -13.18
CA PHE A 93 -6.14 5.64 -13.82
C PHE A 93 -7.59 5.15 -13.61
N GLU A 94 -7.84 3.86 -13.78
CA GLU A 94 -9.17 3.27 -13.61
C GLU A 94 -9.66 3.33 -12.16
N CYS A 95 -8.81 3.05 -11.17
CA CYS A 95 -9.25 3.00 -9.76
C CYS A 95 -9.26 4.35 -9.04
N HIS A 96 -8.47 5.33 -9.49
CA HIS A 96 -8.40 6.65 -8.85
C HIS A 96 -9.37 7.68 -9.45
N HIS A 97 -9.96 7.43 -10.64
CA HIS A 97 -10.86 8.38 -11.28
C HIS A 97 -12.30 7.88 -11.36
N LEU A 98 -13.15 8.32 -10.44
CA LEU A 98 -14.58 7.98 -10.46
C LEU A 98 -15.41 8.79 -11.47
N ASN A 99 -14.95 9.99 -11.84
CA ASN A 99 -15.66 10.86 -12.76
C ASN A 99 -15.47 10.41 -14.22
N PRO A 100 -16.52 10.00 -14.96
CA PRO A 100 -16.37 9.54 -16.35
C PRO A 100 -15.87 10.63 -17.31
N ALA A 101 -15.95 11.92 -16.95
CA ALA A 101 -15.45 13.01 -17.78
C ALA A 101 -13.93 12.96 -18.01
N VAL A 102 -13.17 12.24 -17.18
CA VAL A 102 -11.70 12.15 -17.32
C VAL A 102 -11.28 11.45 -18.61
N GLU A 103 -12.12 10.56 -19.15
CA GLU A 103 -11.90 9.88 -20.44
C GLU A 103 -11.76 10.90 -21.57
N LYS A 104 -12.65 11.89 -21.62
CA LYS A 104 -12.60 12.97 -22.63
C LYS A 104 -11.44 13.94 -22.40
N ILE A 105 -10.96 14.08 -21.17
CA ILE A 105 -9.82 14.95 -20.86
C ILE A 105 -8.53 14.31 -21.37
N LYS A 106 -8.33 13.00 -21.16
CA LYS A 106 -7.09 12.34 -21.58
C LYS A 106 -6.91 12.33 -23.10
N GLU A 107 -7.98 12.23 -23.87
CA GLU A 107 -7.94 12.22 -25.35
C GLU A 107 -7.19 13.44 -25.93
N LYS A 108 -7.23 14.59 -25.26
CA LYS A 108 -6.52 15.81 -25.68
C LYS A 108 -4.99 15.68 -25.67
N TYR A 109 -4.47 14.70 -24.92
CA TYR A 109 -3.05 14.47 -24.72
C TYR A 109 -2.56 13.21 -25.42
N TYR A 110 -3.44 12.53 -26.18
CA TYR A 110 -3.10 11.33 -26.92
C TYR A 110 -2.09 11.63 -28.03
N ILE A 111 -1.05 10.79 -28.14
CA ILE A 111 -0.01 10.91 -29.16
C ILE A 111 -0.18 9.80 -30.21
N ARG A 112 -0.21 8.54 -29.76
CA ARG A 112 -0.36 7.33 -30.59
C ARG A 112 -0.51 6.09 -29.72
N ASP A 113 -0.74 4.95 -30.34
CA ASP A 113 -0.72 3.66 -29.65
C ASP A 113 0.71 3.16 -29.34
N ALA A 114 0.80 2.41 -28.25
CA ALA A 114 2.00 1.69 -27.82
C ALA A 114 2.27 0.52 -28.78
N ARG A 115 3.55 0.27 -29.06
CA ARG A 115 3.96 -0.78 -30.01
C ARG A 115 3.99 -2.18 -29.42
N THR A 116 4.04 -2.27 -28.09
CA THR A 116 4.14 -3.53 -27.36
C THR A 116 2.87 -3.82 -26.57
N PRO A 117 2.53 -5.09 -26.34
CA PRO A 117 1.45 -5.46 -25.41
C PRO A 117 1.68 -4.86 -24.01
N ARG A 118 0.61 -4.78 -23.22
CA ARG A 118 0.68 -4.38 -21.80
C ARG A 118 1.32 -5.49 -20.97
N ASN A 119 2.02 -5.12 -19.90
CA ASN A 119 2.55 -6.07 -18.91
C ASN A 119 1.67 -6.10 -17.65
N SER A 120 0.39 -6.39 -17.82
CA SER A 120 -0.61 -6.47 -16.74
C SER A 120 -1.55 -7.65 -16.99
N PRO A 121 -1.96 -8.39 -15.94
CA PRO A 121 -2.94 -9.48 -16.08
C PRO A 121 -4.38 -8.99 -16.09
N PHE A 122 -4.60 -7.69 -15.84
CA PHE A 122 -5.92 -7.18 -15.48
C PHE A 122 -6.71 -6.62 -16.65
N THR A 123 -8.02 -6.88 -16.61
CA THR A 123 -9.01 -6.31 -17.53
C THR A 123 -9.93 -5.34 -16.79
N PHE A 124 -10.48 -4.42 -17.59
CA PHE A 124 -11.47 -3.42 -17.17
C PHE A 124 -12.62 -3.42 -18.18
N GLU A 125 -13.19 -4.60 -18.43
CA GLU A 125 -14.32 -4.76 -19.35
C GLU A 125 -15.51 -3.94 -18.86
N GLU A 126 -16.23 -3.30 -19.78
CA GLU A 126 -17.28 -2.33 -19.40
C GLU A 126 -18.46 -3.00 -18.67
N ASP A 127 -18.73 -4.27 -18.95
CA ASP A 127 -19.69 -5.15 -18.26
C ASP A 127 -19.04 -6.04 -17.18
N GLY A 128 -17.73 -5.90 -16.96
CA GLY A 128 -16.98 -6.57 -15.90
C GLY A 128 -17.34 -6.09 -14.50
N PHE A 129 -16.89 -6.82 -13.49
CA PHE A 129 -17.20 -6.58 -12.08
C PHE A 129 -16.81 -5.17 -11.65
N TYR A 130 -15.57 -4.73 -11.92
CA TYR A 130 -15.11 -3.45 -11.40
C TYR A 130 -15.84 -2.25 -12.04
N LYS A 131 -15.96 -2.23 -13.37
CA LYS A 131 -16.55 -1.08 -14.10
C LYS A 131 -18.05 -0.94 -13.78
N THR A 132 -18.76 -2.05 -13.63
CA THR A 132 -20.17 -2.05 -13.20
C THR A 132 -20.32 -1.58 -11.75
N LEU A 133 -19.51 -2.10 -10.82
CA LEU A 133 -19.52 -1.67 -9.42
C LEU A 133 -19.22 -0.18 -9.28
N LYS A 134 -18.19 0.31 -9.97
CA LYS A 134 -17.77 1.71 -9.98
C LYS A 134 -18.91 2.66 -10.35
N ARG A 135 -19.72 2.31 -11.36
CA ARG A 135 -20.90 3.11 -11.75
C ARG A 135 -21.95 3.14 -10.65
N SER A 136 -22.24 1.99 -10.04
CA SER A 136 -23.20 1.89 -8.93
C SER A 136 -22.73 2.70 -7.71
N VAL A 137 -21.44 2.63 -7.36
CA VAL A 137 -20.84 3.41 -6.28
C VAL A 137 -20.93 4.92 -6.57
N VAL A 138 -20.68 5.37 -7.79
CA VAL A 138 -20.83 6.79 -8.15
C VAL A 138 -22.25 7.31 -7.91
N GLU A 139 -23.28 6.48 -8.14
CA GLU A 139 -24.66 6.86 -7.84
C GLU A 139 -24.96 6.86 -6.33
N GLU A 140 -24.43 5.90 -5.57
CA GLU A 140 -24.57 5.88 -4.11
C GLU A 140 -23.86 7.07 -3.44
N LEU A 141 -22.69 7.46 -3.92
CA LEU A 141 -21.92 8.59 -3.40
C LEU A 141 -22.70 9.91 -3.43
N LYS A 142 -23.62 10.10 -4.39
CA LYS A 142 -24.47 11.30 -4.49
C LYS A 142 -25.45 11.42 -3.33
N LYS A 143 -25.76 10.33 -2.65
CA LYS A 143 -26.72 10.26 -1.54
C LYS A 143 -26.07 10.53 -0.19
N ILE A 144 -24.73 10.45 -0.12
CA ILE A 144 -24.00 10.58 1.14
C ILE A 144 -23.73 12.07 1.41
N PRO A 145 -24.06 12.58 2.62
CA PRO A 145 -23.75 13.95 2.98
C PRO A 145 -22.23 14.23 2.91
N PRO A 146 -21.79 15.35 2.31
CA PRO A 146 -20.37 15.72 2.29
C PRO A 146 -19.75 15.87 3.68
N SER A 147 -20.57 16.09 4.72
CA SER A 147 -20.16 16.22 6.11
C SER A 147 -19.59 14.94 6.72
N GLU A 148 -19.83 13.76 6.15
CA GLU A 148 -19.33 12.49 6.71
C GLU A 148 -17.80 12.46 6.82
N LYS A 149 -17.11 13.06 5.84
CA LYS A 149 -15.64 13.16 5.80
C LYS A 149 -15.03 13.92 7.00
N LYS A 150 -15.84 14.64 7.79
CA LYS A 150 -15.34 15.32 8.99
C LYS A 150 -14.81 14.34 10.03
N TRP A 151 -15.37 13.12 10.08
CA TRP A 151 -15.02 12.15 11.12
C TRP A 151 -13.61 11.61 10.97
N SER A 152 -13.17 11.28 9.74
CA SER A 152 -11.79 10.87 9.47
C SER A 152 -10.80 11.97 9.86
N SER A 153 -11.17 13.24 9.63
CA SER A 153 -10.37 14.42 9.98
C SER A 153 -10.25 14.61 11.50
N LEU A 154 -11.37 14.49 12.24
CA LEU A 154 -11.36 14.60 13.69
C LEU A 154 -10.49 13.50 14.34
N ILE A 155 -10.53 12.28 13.80
CA ILE A 155 -9.71 11.17 14.31
C ILE A 155 -8.22 11.46 14.16
N ILE A 156 -7.75 11.74 12.94
CA ILE A 156 -6.32 11.96 12.71
C ILE A 156 -5.81 13.24 13.38
N ASP A 157 -6.60 14.31 13.43
CA ASP A 157 -6.23 15.54 14.13
C ASP A 157 -6.13 15.30 15.65
N GLY A 158 -7.05 14.50 16.21
CA GLY A 158 -7.01 14.08 17.60
C GLY A 158 -5.82 13.19 17.92
N LEU A 159 -5.51 12.22 17.06
CA LEU A 159 -4.34 11.34 17.20
C LEU A 159 -3.04 12.15 17.15
N PHE A 160 -2.91 13.05 16.19
CA PHE A 160 -1.71 13.88 16.06
C PHE A 160 -1.56 14.85 17.25
N SER A 161 -2.65 15.48 17.68
CA SER A 161 -2.65 16.33 18.89
C SER A 161 -2.25 15.53 20.14
N THR A 162 -2.74 14.30 20.26
CA THR A 162 -2.36 13.37 21.34
C THR A 162 -0.87 13.03 21.28
N CYS A 163 -0.33 12.77 20.08
CA CYS A 163 1.10 12.53 19.87
C CYS A 163 1.94 13.73 20.34
N LEU A 164 1.57 14.96 19.95
CA LEU A 164 2.27 16.17 20.37
C LEU A 164 2.25 16.38 21.88
N ILE A 165 1.08 16.24 22.52
CA ILE A 165 0.94 16.44 23.98
C ILE A 165 1.69 15.36 24.75
N ALA A 166 1.48 14.08 24.39
CA ALA A 166 2.08 12.96 25.11
C ALA A 166 3.60 12.89 24.92
N SER A 167 4.11 13.24 23.73
CA SER A 167 5.57 13.29 23.49
C SER A 167 6.26 14.42 24.25
N ALA A 168 5.61 15.58 24.40
CA ALA A 168 6.15 16.65 25.25
C ALA A 168 6.09 16.26 26.74
N LEU A 169 4.99 15.64 27.18
CA LEU A 169 4.82 15.18 28.56
C LEU A 169 5.87 14.13 28.96
N SER A 170 6.26 13.24 28.03
CA SER A 170 7.28 12.21 28.31
C SER A 170 8.68 12.77 28.53
N CYS A 171 8.94 14.00 28.07
CA CYS A 171 10.18 14.73 28.34
C CYS A 171 10.09 15.70 29.53
N TRP A 172 8.89 16.21 29.82
CA TRP A 172 8.66 17.16 30.91
C TRP A 172 8.55 16.48 32.28
N ALA A 173 7.92 15.31 32.33
CA ALA A 173 7.65 14.61 33.58
C ALA A 173 8.92 14.02 34.21
N THR A 174 8.97 14.02 35.54
CA THR A 174 10.04 13.37 36.32
C THR A 174 9.61 12.06 36.95
N ASP A 175 8.30 11.86 37.15
CA ASP A 175 7.75 10.61 37.66
C ASP A 175 7.86 9.51 36.60
N TYR A 176 8.43 8.37 36.99
CA TYR A 176 8.69 7.26 36.08
C TYR A 176 7.42 6.76 35.37
N TRP A 177 6.31 6.62 36.10
CA TRP A 177 5.07 6.08 35.53
C TRP A 177 4.41 7.06 34.58
N VAL A 178 4.48 8.37 34.88
CA VAL A 178 4.02 9.41 33.96
C VAL A 178 4.86 9.44 32.68
N VAL A 179 6.19 9.34 32.80
CA VAL A 179 7.09 9.25 31.63
C VAL A 179 6.75 8.03 30.78
N MET A 180 6.65 6.84 31.39
CA MET A 180 6.36 5.60 30.66
C MET A 180 4.97 5.60 30.01
N ALA A 181 3.95 6.07 30.71
CA ALA A 181 2.60 6.14 30.17
C ALA A 181 2.51 7.13 28.99
N SER A 182 3.05 8.33 29.15
CA SER A 182 3.06 9.35 28.09
C SER A 182 3.91 8.94 26.88
N TYR A 183 5.05 8.27 27.11
CA TYR A 183 5.86 7.65 26.07
C TYR A 183 5.07 6.62 25.24
N LEU A 184 4.39 5.68 25.91
CA LEU A 184 3.61 4.63 25.23
C LEU A 184 2.43 5.24 24.45
N VAL A 185 1.73 6.22 25.05
CA VAL A 185 0.65 6.96 24.37
C VAL A 185 1.18 7.72 23.17
N ALA A 186 2.32 8.40 23.27
CA ALA A 186 2.93 9.10 22.14
C ALA A 186 3.31 8.15 21.00
N SER A 187 3.86 6.98 21.34
CA SER A 187 4.25 5.94 20.37
C SER A 187 3.03 5.35 19.65
N LEU A 188 1.98 5.01 20.39
CA LEU A 188 0.72 4.53 19.82
C LEU A 188 0.06 5.59 18.95
N ALA A 189 -0.01 6.83 19.44
CA ALA A 189 -0.58 7.95 18.69
C ALA A 189 0.21 8.25 17.40
N LEU A 190 1.54 8.16 17.41
CA LEU A 190 2.36 8.30 16.22
C LEU A 190 2.08 7.17 15.20
N ALA A 191 2.04 5.92 15.66
CA ALA A 191 1.73 4.77 14.81
C ALA A 191 0.35 4.91 14.16
N TRP A 192 -0.69 5.22 14.95
CA TRP A 192 -2.04 5.41 14.46
C TRP A 192 -2.21 6.67 13.62
N THR A 193 -1.47 7.76 13.88
CA THR A 193 -1.43 8.91 12.96
C THR A 193 -0.84 8.51 11.62
N THR A 194 0.19 7.66 11.62
CA THR A 194 0.82 7.15 10.39
C THR A 194 -0.13 6.26 9.60
N VAL A 195 -0.87 5.37 10.28
CA VAL A 195 -1.95 4.58 9.63
C VAL A 195 -3.07 5.49 9.13
N ALA A 196 -3.58 6.42 9.93
CA ALA A 196 -4.67 7.29 9.52
C ALA A 196 -4.28 8.25 8.38
N ALA A 197 -3.01 8.64 8.27
CA ALA A 197 -2.52 9.50 7.20
C ALA A 197 -2.60 8.81 5.82
N HIS A 198 -2.58 7.47 5.76
CA HIS A 198 -2.71 6.73 4.51
C HIS A 198 -4.01 7.05 3.75
N ASN A 199 -5.13 7.23 4.45
CA ASN A 199 -6.40 7.69 3.87
C ASN A 199 -6.18 8.95 3.00
N TYR A 200 -5.40 9.89 3.53
CA TYR A 200 -5.14 11.18 2.90
C TYR A 200 -4.07 11.13 1.82
N ILE A 201 -3.22 10.10 1.82
CA ILE A 201 -2.15 9.92 0.84
C ILE A 201 -2.73 9.61 -0.55
N HIS A 202 -3.79 8.79 -0.61
CA HIS A 202 -4.51 8.43 -1.83
C HIS A 202 -5.35 9.57 -2.40
N MET A 203 -5.77 10.51 -1.55
CA MET A 203 -6.61 11.64 -1.94
C MET A 203 -5.80 12.76 -2.63
N LYS A 204 -6.53 13.78 -3.11
CA LYS A 204 -5.93 15.05 -3.53
C LYS A 204 -4.97 15.58 -2.45
N THR A 205 -3.85 16.15 -2.88
CA THR A 205 -2.87 16.83 -2.02
C THR A 205 -3.54 17.66 -0.93
N ASN A 206 -3.24 17.31 0.32
CA ASN A 206 -3.77 17.91 1.53
C ASN A 206 -2.69 17.84 2.62
N TRP A 207 -2.83 18.63 3.69
CA TRP A 207 -1.77 18.72 4.70
C TRP A 207 -1.67 17.47 5.60
N ARG A 208 -2.76 16.69 5.74
CA ARG A 208 -2.80 15.51 6.63
C ARG A 208 -1.97 14.36 6.09
N MET A 209 -1.79 14.27 4.78
CA MET A 209 -0.86 13.31 4.18
C MET A 209 0.59 13.52 4.68
N TYR A 210 0.98 14.76 4.99
CA TYR A 210 2.31 15.07 5.51
C TYR A 210 2.52 14.58 6.94
N LEU A 211 1.45 14.30 7.70
CA LEU A 211 1.56 13.76 9.05
C LEU A 211 2.21 12.37 9.06
N PHE A 212 2.12 11.64 7.95
CA PHE A 212 2.86 10.40 7.74
C PHE A 212 4.36 10.58 7.98
N ASN A 213 4.93 11.73 7.61
CA ASN A 213 6.37 11.97 7.68
C ASN A 213 6.91 12.12 9.12
N PHE A 214 6.04 12.29 10.11
CA PHE A 214 6.44 12.24 11.52
C PHE A 214 7.01 10.88 11.95
N SER A 215 6.71 9.82 11.18
CA SER A 215 7.26 8.48 11.34
C SER A 215 8.65 8.28 10.73
N LEU A 216 9.32 9.34 10.26
CA LEU A 216 10.55 9.28 9.46
C LEU A 216 10.42 8.59 8.08
N TRP A 217 9.24 8.08 7.72
CA TRP A 217 8.94 7.62 6.37
C TRP A 217 8.51 8.76 5.45
N SER A 218 8.73 8.61 4.14
CA SER A 218 8.27 9.59 3.16
C SER A 218 6.92 9.19 2.60
N TYR A 219 5.87 10.01 2.80
CA TYR A 219 4.56 9.76 2.19
C TYR A 219 4.66 9.62 0.66
N ARG A 220 5.61 10.35 0.04
CA ARG A 220 5.85 10.33 -1.40
C ARG A 220 6.39 8.98 -1.87
N ASP A 221 7.24 8.35 -1.08
CA ASP A 221 7.69 6.97 -1.32
C ASP A 221 6.55 5.98 -1.08
N PHE A 222 5.75 6.22 -0.05
CA PHE A 222 4.58 5.39 0.26
C PHE A 222 3.48 5.48 -0.82
N ARG A 223 3.34 6.61 -1.52
CA ARG A 223 2.48 6.70 -2.72
C ARG A 223 2.91 5.72 -3.81
N VAL A 224 4.21 5.49 -3.95
CA VAL A 224 4.70 4.52 -4.93
C VAL A 224 4.54 3.10 -4.39
N SER A 225 5.08 2.79 -3.21
CA SER A 225 5.05 1.42 -2.68
C SER A 225 3.64 0.91 -2.44
N HIS A 226 2.81 1.78 -1.87
CA HIS A 226 1.48 1.40 -1.45
C HIS A 226 0.45 1.73 -2.53
N ALA A 227 0.33 2.99 -2.95
CA ALA A 227 -0.76 3.39 -3.83
C ALA A 227 -0.58 2.99 -5.31
N LEU A 228 0.62 3.10 -5.88
CA LEU A 228 0.86 2.76 -7.30
C LEU A 228 1.27 1.29 -7.51
N SER A 229 1.79 0.65 -6.46
CA SER A 229 2.28 -0.71 -6.52
C SER A 229 1.31 -1.68 -5.83
N HIS A 230 1.23 -1.63 -4.50
CA HIS A 230 0.48 -2.61 -3.72
C HIS A 230 -1.03 -2.56 -3.96
N HIS A 231 -1.66 -1.38 -3.95
CA HIS A 231 -3.08 -1.19 -4.25
C HIS A 231 -3.48 -1.61 -5.66
N VAL A 232 -2.53 -1.59 -6.59
CA VAL A 232 -2.80 -1.78 -8.01
C VAL A 232 -2.55 -3.23 -8.43
N TYR A 233 -1.54 -3.86 -7.83
CA TYR A 233 -1.09 -5.19 -8.18
C TYR A 233 -0.93 -6.09 -6.94
N PRO A 234 -1.85 -6.06 -5.96
CA PRO A 234 -1.62 -6.65 -4.65
C PRO A 234 -1.29 -8.13 -4.80
N ASN A 235 -0.29 -8.57 -4.03
CA ASN A 235 0.14 -9.96 -3.95
C ASN A 235 0.69 -10.59 -5.25
N THR A 236 0.83 -9.83 -6.33
CA THR A 236 1.54 -10.28 -7.54
C THR A 236 3.06 -10.09 -7.37
N LEU A 237 3.91 -10.58 -8.29
CA LEU A 237 5.36 -10.25 -8.23
C LEU A 237 5.65 -8.76 -8.47
N ILE A 238 4.71 -8.02 -9.06
CA ILE A 238 4.84 -6.58 -9.30
C ILE A 238 4.71 -5.80 -7.97
N ASP A 239 4.07 -6.37 -6.97
CA ASP A 239 3.87 -5.73 -5.67
C ASP A 239 5.20 -5.50 -4.94
N LEU A 240 5.62 -4.24 -4.87
CA LEU A 240 6.78 -3.79 -4.11
C LEU A 240 6.68 -4.21 -2.65
N GLU A 241 5.50 -4.19 -2.02
CA GLU A 241 5.36 -4.53 -0.60
C GLU A 241 5.54 -6.03 -0.35
N ILE A 242 5.43 -6.88 -1.38
CA ILE A 242 5.88 -8.28 -1.28
C ILE A 242 7.41 -8.36 -1.32
N SER A 243 8.04 -7.72 -2.30
CA SER A 243 9.50 -7.82 -2.48
C SER A 243 10.30 -7.03 -1.43
N ALA A 244 9.78 -5.94 -0.90
CA ALA A 244 10.45 -5.05 0.05
C ALA A 244 10.66 -5.71 1.43
N PHE A 245 9.84 -6.70 1.78
CA PHE A 245 10.02 -7.51 2.97
C PHE A 245 11.03 -8.65 2.75
N GLU A 246 11.34 -9.02 1.50
CA GLU A 246 12.38 -10.02 1.23
C GLU A 246 13.78 -9.41 1.49
N PRO A 247 14.75 -10.16 2.02
CA PRO A 247 14.67 -11.56 2.40
C PRO A 247 14.24 -11.79 3.86
N LEU A 248 13.70 -10.79 4.56
CA LEU A 248 13.36 -10.88 5.99
C LEU A 248 12.09 -11.71 6.22
N VAL A 249 11.05 -11.45 5.43
CA VAL A 249 9.77 -12.18 5.43
C VAL A 249 9.41 -12.54 4.00
N PHE A 250 8.84 -13.73 3.78
CA PHE A 250 8.46 -14.21 2.45
C PHE A 250 6.99 -14.58 2.39
N TRP A 251 6.18 -13.90 1.57
CA TRP A 251 4.74 -14.19 1.48
C TRP A 251 4.28 -14.92 0.23
N ASN A 252 5.15 -15.21 -0.73
CA ASN A 252 4.78 -15.99 -1.91
C ASN A 252 5.06 -17.48 -1.70
N PRO A 253 4.15 -18.40 -2.07
CA PRO A 253 4.35 -19.83 -1.92
C PRO A 253 5.47 -20.30 -2.86
N ARG A 254 6.61 -20.61 -2.26
CA ARG A 254 7.79 -21.16 -2.93
C ARG A 254 8.69 -21.79 -1.86
N LYS A 255 9.69 -22.55 -2.28
CA LYS A 255 10.73 -23.04 -1.39
C LYS A 255 11.35 -21.92 -0.55
N LYS A 256 11.35 -22.08 0.77
CA LYS A 256 11.81 -21.07 1.73
C LYS A 256 13.18 -21.42 2.31
N PRO A 257 13.97 -20.42 2.71
CA PRO A 257 15.12 -20.66 3.57
C PRO A 257 14.65 -21.10 4.97
N THR A 258 15.49 -21.88 5.66
CA THR A 258 15.18 -22.42 6.99
C THR A 258 14.89 -21.34 8.04
N TYR A 259 15.42 -20.12 7.89
CA TYR A 259 15.15 -19.05 8.84
C TYR A 259 13.71 -18.48 8.75
N ALA A 260 12.96 -18.80 7.70
CA ALA A 260 11.56 -18.37 7.58
C ALA A 260 10.68 -18.91 8.72
N TYR A 261 11.06 -20.04 9.35
CA TYR A 261 10.39 -20.56 10.54
C TYR A 261 10.55 -19.66 11.78
N PHE A 262 11.51 -18.73 11.76
CA PHE A 262 11.73 -17.74 12.82
C PHE A 262 11.12 -16.37 12.47
N THR A 263 10.18 -16.30 11.51
CA THR A 263 9.56 -15.04 11.08
C THR A 263 9.08 -14.20 12.25
N LEU A 264 8.36 -14.77 13.23
CA LEU A 264 7.91 -14.02 14.40
C LEU A 264 9.07 -13.35 15.16
N LEU A 265 10.18 -14.07 15.38
CA LEU A 265 11.35 -13.51 16.05
C LEU A 265 12.02 -12.42 15.19
N ILE A 266 12.10 -12.64 13.88
CA ILE A 266 12.64 -11.65 12.94
C ILE A 266 11.81 -10.37 12.99
N GLU A 267 10.49 -10.47 12.94
CA GLU A 267 9.57 -9.33 13.01
C GLU A 267 9.70 -8.59 14.34
N LEU A 268 9.70 -9.30 15.48
CA LEU A 268 9.89 -8.71 16.81
C LEU A 268 11.21 -7.92 16.93
N VAL A 269 12.26 -8.37 16.26
CA VAL A 269 13.57 -7.70 16.27
C VAL A 269 13.65 -6.56 15.26
N VAL A 270 13.08 -6.73 14.07
CA VAL A 270 13.27 -5.79 12.95
C VAL A 270 12.24 -4.67 12.96
N PHE A 271 10.97 -4.97 13.21
CA PHE A 271 9.87 -4.00 13.12
C PHE A 271 10.07 -2.75 13.97
N PRO A 272 10.70 -2.80 15.17
CA PRO A 272 11.02 -1.59 15.91
C PRO A 272 11.93 -0.63 15.15
N PHE A 273 12.76 -1.09 14.21
CA PHE A 273 13.76 -0.23 13.56
C PHE A 273 13.35 0.23 12.16
N MET A 274 12.25 -0.27 11.60
CA MET A 274 11.92 -0.09 10.18
C MET A 274 11.71 1.37 9.75
N PHE A 275 11.10 2.22 10.58
CA PHE A 275 11.02 3.67 10.32
C PHE A 275 12.41 4.29 10.12
N ILE A 276 13.31 4.06 11.08
CA ILE A 276 14.69 4.57 11.04
C ILE A 276 15.48 3.96 9.89
N LEU A 277 15.35 2.64 9.66
CA LEU A 277 16.07 1.94 8.59
C LEU A 277 15.70 2.47 7.21
N ASN A 278 14.43 2.76 6.96
CA ASN A 278 14.01 3.34 5.69
C ASN A 278 14.44 4.80 5.53
N PHE A 279 14.43 5.59 6.61
CA PHE A 279 15.01 6.92 6.60
C PHE A 279 16.51 6.88 6.25
N ILE A 280 17.27 5.99 6.90
CA ILE A 280 18.69 5.76 6.62
C ILE A 280 18.89 5.28 5.19
N LYS A 281 18.08 4.34 4.70
CA LYS A 281 18.13 3.83 3.33
C LYS A 281 17.93 4.95 2.31
N ARG A 282 16.92 5.80 2.49
CA ARG A 282 16.68 6.98 1.65
C ARG A 282 17.83 8.00 1.75
N PHE A 283 18.40 8.18 2.93
CA PHE A 283 19.57 9.04 3.12
C PHE A 283 20.82 8.51 2.40
N ILE A 284 21.11 7.21 2.50
CA ILE A 284 22.23 6.55 1.81
C ILE A 284 22.10 6.70 0.28
N SER A 285 20.88 6.68 -0.25
CA SER A 285 20.62 6.89 -1.69
C SER A 285 21.20 8.20 -2.22
N ASN A 286 21.35 9.25 -1.41
CA ASN A 286 22.02 10.49 -1.83
C ASN A 286 23.48 10.28 -2.25
N PHE A 287 24.14 9.27 -1.67
CA PHE A 287 25.56 8.99 -1.88
C PHE A 287 25.80 7.89 -2.92
N VAL A 288 24.82 6.99 -3.11
CA VAL A 288 24.97 5.84 -4.02
C VAL A 288 24.24 6.01 -5.36
N ARG A 289 23.26 6.92 -5.46
CA ARG A 289 22.53 7.21 -6.70
C ARG A 289 22.80 8.63 -7.16
N LYS A 290 23.38 8.77 -8.36
CA LYS A 290 23.73 10.07 -8.95
C LYS A 290 22.50 10.99 -9.02
N GLY A 291 22.61 12.20 -8.49
CA GLY A 291 21.53 13.21 -8.53
C GLY A 291 20.25 12.78 -7.80
N PHE A 292 20.33 11.88 -6.82
CA PHE A 292 19.14 11.42 -6.09
C PHE A 292 18.48 12.53 -5.27
N PHE A 293 19.30 13.36 -4.60
CA PHE A 293 18.81 14.47 -3.78
C PHE A 293 17.92 15.42 -4.59
N GLU A 294 18.43 15.96 -5.69
CA GLU A 294 17.71 16.90 -6.55
C GLU A 294 16.42 16.30 -7.14
N ARG A 295 16.46 15.01 -7.52
CA ARG A 295 15.34 14.35 -8.18
C ARG A 295 14.23 13.90 -7.23
N HIS A 296 14.56 13.47 -6.01
CA HIS A 296 13.62 12.77 -5.13
C HIS A 296 13.38 13.43 -3.78
N TYR A 297 14.30 14.24 -3.25
CA TYR A 297 14.06 14.95 -1.99
C TYR A 297 13.20 16.19 -2.19
N ARG A 298 12.32 16.44 -1.24
CA ARG A 298 11.45 17.61 -1.17
C ARG A 298 11.44 18.14 0.27
N TRP A 299 10.90 19.35 0.45
CA TRP A 299 10.89 20.02 1.77
C TRP A 299 10.22 19.16 2.86
N HIS A 300 9.23 18.34 2.50
CA HIS A 300 8.49 17.50 3.43
C HIS A 300 9.31 16.33 3.99
N ASP A 301 10.44 15.95 3.37
CA ASP A 301 11.32 14.91 3.91
C ASP A 301 12.00 15.32 5.23
N GLY A 302 11.97 16.61 5.58
CA GLY A 302 12.45 17.12 6.88
C GLY A 302 11.40 17.11 8.00
N ILE A 303 10.13 16.81 7.72
CA ILE A 303 9.03 16.95 8.71
C ILE A 303 9.23 16.06 9.94
N GLY A 304 9.75 14.83 9.77
CA GLY A 304 9.98 13.91 10.88
C GLY A 304 10.94 14.42 11.95
N LEU A 305 11.86 15.33 11.57
CA LEU A 305 12.80 15.98 12.48
C LEU A 305 12.16 17.11 13.31
N LEU A 306 10.91 17.49 13.04
CA LEU A 306 10.22 18.53 13.81
C LEU A 306 9.70 18.03 15.15
N LEU A 307 9.43 16.73 15.30
CA LEU A 307 8.94 16.17 16.56
C LEU A 307 9.93 16.32 17.73
N PRO A 308 11.24 15.98 17.62
CA PRO A 308 12.17 16.17 18.72
C PRO A 308 12.41 17.66 19.02
N ILE A 309 12.28 18.55 18.02
CA ILE A 309 12.33 20.01 18.22
C ILE A 309 11.11 20.47 19.03
N TRP A 310 9.91 19.99 18.68
CA TRP A 310 8.69 20.25 19.44
C TRP A 310 8.83 19.76 20.89
N MET A 311 9.25 18.51 21.09
CA MET A 311 9.46 17.92 22.41
C MET A 311 10.42 18.75 23.26
N TYR A 312 11.54 19.18 22.68
CA TYR A 312 12.51 20.07 23.33
C TYR A 312 11.89 21.40 23.77
N LEU A 313 11.22 22.10 22.85
CA LEU A 313 10.65 23.42 23.12
C LEU A 313 9.47 23.37 24.11
N ALA A 314 8.59 22.39 23.97
CA ALA A 314 7.36 22.29 24.76
C ALA A 314 7.60 21.76 26.18
N SER A 315 8.60 20.91 26.37
CA SER A 315 8.91 20.33 27.69
C SER A 315 9.92 21.16 28.49
N GLY A 316 10.76 21.96 27.83
CA GLY A 316 11.91 22.61 28.47
C GLY A 316 13.02 21.65 28.88
N SER A 317 12.98 20.38 28.44
CA SER A 317 14.05 19.40 28.66
C SER A 317 15.33 19.77 27.90
N THR A 318 16.42 19.02 28.11
CA THR A 318 17.57 19.15 27.20
C THR A 318 17.22 18.57 25.82
N PHE A 319 17.84 19.10 24.77
CA PHE A 319 17.67 18.57 23.42
C PHE A 319 18.12 17.11 23.31
N TYR A 320 19.19 16.72 24.02
CA TYR A 320 19.65 15.33 24.07
C TYR A 320 18.57 14.39 24.63
N HIS A 321 17.91 14.78 25.73
CA HIS A 321 16.83 13.98 26.30
C HIS A 321 15.64 13.86 25.34
N ALA A 322 15.23 14.97 24.71
CA ALA A 322 14.16 14.97 23.70
C ALA A 322 14.50 14.06 22.51
N LEU A 323 15.75 14.12 22.02
CA LEU A 323 16.22 13.27 20.92
C LEU A 323 16.19 11.78 21.28
N VAL A 324 16.67 11.41 22.47
CA VAL A 324 16.65 10.01 22.95
C VAL A 324 15.22 9.50 23.10
N MET A 325 14.33 10.29 23.73
CA MET A 325 12.93 9.93 23.87
C MET A 325 12.22 9.81 22.52
N TRP A 326 12.50 10.71 21.58
CA TRP A 326 11.97 10.65 20.23
C TRP A 326 12.41 9.39 19.47
N LEU A 327 13.66 8.95 19.63
CA LEU A 327 14.14 7.69 19.04
C LEU A 327 13.38 6.49 19.61
N TRP A 328 13.16 6.44 20.92
CA TRP A 328 12.32 5.40 21.53
C TRP A 328 10.89 5.43 21.00
N ILE A 329 10.28 6.63 20.89
CA ILE A 329 8.92 6.79 20.36
C ILE A 329 8.85 6.25 18.92
N ASN A 330 9.82 6.59 18.07
CA ASN A 330 9.89 6.04 16.71
C ASN A 330 10.05 4.53 16.71
N CYS A 331 10.87 3.97 17.60
CA CYS A 331 11.07 2.54 17.66
C CYS A 331 9.78 1.79 18.03
N THR A 332 9.08 2.22 19.07
CA THR A 332 7.81 1.59 19.46
C THR A 332 6.69 1.89 18.47
N ALA A 333 6.62 3.10 17.90
CA ALA A 333 5.64 3.41 16.86
C ALA A 333 5.85 2.57 15.60
N SER A 334 7.12 2.37 15.19
CA SER A 334 7.50 1.50 14.07
C SER A 334 7.05 0.06 14.35
N PHE A 335 7.33 -0.46 15.53
CA PHE A 335 6.87 -1.80 15.93
C PHE A 335 5.35 -1.96 15.79
N ILE A 336 4.58 -1.00 16.32
CA ILE A 336 3.11 -1.01 16.26
C ILE A 336 2.63 -0.91 14.80
N PHE A 337 3.14 0.05 14.03
CA PHE A 337 2.74 0.28 12.64
C PHE A 337 3.00 -0.95 11.76
N PHE A 338 4.20 -1.54 11.83
CA PHE A 338 4.53 -2.72 11.04
C PHE A 338 3.77 -3.97 11.49
N THR A 339 3.49 -4.11 12.79
CA THR A 339 2.61 -5.19 13.28
C THR A 339 1.19 -5.05 12.75
N ILE A 340 0.66 -3.81 12.67
CA ILE A 340 -0.65 -3.55 12.07
C ILE A 340 -0.61 -3.84 10.57
N GLY A 341 0.36 -3.27 9.84
CA GLY A 341 0.46 -3.35 8.39
C GLY A 341 0.74 -4.76 7.87
N SER A 342 1.68 -5.51 8.47
CA SER A 342 1.98 -6.89 8.04
C SER A 342 0.84 -7.87 8.30
N ASN A 343 -0.12 -7.48 9.14
CA ASN A 343 -1.31 -8.27 9.46
C ASN A 343 -2.60 -7.58 9.00
N ALA A 344 -2.49 -6.60 8.10
CA ALA A 344 -3.63 -5.92 7.48
C ALA A 344 -4.05 -6.69 6.22
N ALA A 345 -5.08 -7.52 6.36
CA ALA A 345 -5.95 -7.99 5.28
C ALA A 345 -5.33 -8.77 4.09
N HIS A 346 -4.00 -8.90 3.95
CA HIS A 346 -3.34 -9.45 2.76
C HIS A 346 -2.60 -10.77 2.95
N HIS A 347 -2.13 -11.09 4.16
CA HIS A 347 -1.21 -12.22 4.38
C HIS A 347 -1.91 -13.39 5.06
N HIS A 348 -2.66 -14.16 4.28
CA HIS A 348 -3.36 -15.34 4.77
C HIS A 348 -3.19 -16.49 3.74
N PRO A 349 -3.03 -17.77 4.15
CA PRO A 349 -2.82 -18.89 3.23
C PRO A 349 -3.93 -19.15 2.20
N LYS A 350 -5.10 -18.56 2.44
CA LYS A 350 -6.29 -18.61 1.57
C LYS A 350 -6.44 -17.38 0.67
N ILE A 351 -5.62 -16.34 0.86
CA ILE A 351 -5.58 -15.16 -0.02
C ILE A 351 -4.65 -15.46 -1.18
N PHE A 352 -5.01 -14.99 -2.37
CA PHE A 352 -4.18 -15.12 -3.57
C PHE A 352 -2.78 -14.56 -3.35
N LYS A 353 -1.77 -15.33 -3.75
CA LYS A 353 -0.35 -14.93 -3.85
C LYS A 353 0.21 -15.37 -5.20
N ASP A 354 1.14 -14.59 -5.78
CA ASP A 354 1.85 -15.06 -6.98
C ASP A 354 2.58 -16.37 -6.66
N GLY A 355 2.28 -17.40 -7.43
CA GLY A 355 2.56 -18.79 -7.10
C GLY A 355 1.30 -19.64 -7.12
N ASP A 356 0.16 -19.10 -6.65
CA ASP A 356 -1.15 -19.76 -6.67
C ASP A 356 -1.72 -19.86 -8.09
N GLN A 357 -2.55 -20.88 -8.34
CA GLN A 357 -3.19 -21.08 -9.64
C GLN A 357 -4.32 -20.06 -9.85
N PRO A 358 -4.21 -19.15 -10.85
CA PRO A 358 -5.27 -18.17 -11.10
C PRO A 358 -6.46 -18.80 -11.83
N ARG A 359 -7.65 -18.20 -11.66
CA ARG A 359 -8.90 -18.62 -12.34
C ARG A 359 -8.86 -18.48 -13.86
N GLY A 360 -7.94 -17.66 -14.38
CA GLY A 360 -7.78 -17.42 -15.81
C GLY A 360 -6.42 -16.80 -16.13
N THR A 361 -6.13 -16.69 -17.44
CA THR A 361 -4.92 -16.00 -17.91
C THR A 361 -4.99 -14.49 -17.74
N THR A 362 -6.20 -13.94 -17.77
CA THR A 362 -6.52 -12.55 -17.47
C THR A 362 -7.68 -12.52 -16.50
N ILE A 363 -7.75 -11.50 -15.64
CA ILE A 363 -8.73 -11.42 -14.55
C ILE A 363 -9.29 -9.99 -14.48
N ASP A 364 -10.58 -9.83 -14.20
CA ASP A 364 -11.15 -8.53 -13.85
C ASP A 364 -10.42 -7.97 -12.64
N TRP A 365 -9.94 -6.73 -12.73
CA TRP A 365 -9.14 -6.12 -11.67
C TRP A 365 -9.85 -6.14 -10.30
N GLY A 366 -11.14 -5.84 -10.24
CA GLY A 366 -11.87 -5.81 -8.98
C GLY A 366 -12.10 -7.21 -8.38
N ILE A 367 -12.21 -8.24 -9.21
CA ILE A 367 -12.21 -9.63 -8.71
C ILE A 367 -10.86 -9.99 -8.10
N HIS A 368 -9.75 -9.58 -8.73
CA HIS A 368 -8.42 -9.81 -8.18
C HIS A 368 -8.23 -9.13 -6.82
N GLU A 369 -8.66 -7.88 -6.67
CA GLU A 369 -8.61 -7.18 -5.38
C GLU A 369 -9.29 -8.00 -4.27
N LEU A 370 -10.46 -8.58 -4.54
CA LEU A 370 -11.18 -9.42 -3.57
C LEU A 370 -10.51 -10.76 -3.28
N GLU A 371 -9.82 -11.34 -4.27
CA GLU A 371 -9.02 -12.55 -4.05
C GLU A 371 -7.73 -12.25 -3.26
N ALA A 372 -7.23 -11.02 -3.34
CA ALA A 372 -6.00 -10.56 -2.70
C ALA A 372 -6.19 -10.00 -1.27
N VAL A 373 -7.43 -9.89 -0.80
CA VAL A 373 -7.77 -9.36 0.54
C VAL A 373 -8.80 -10.22 1.30
N MET A 374 -8.83 -10.10 2.62
CA MET A 374 -10.02 -10.40 3.44
C MET A 374 -10.26 -9.27 4.44
N ASP A 375 -11.52 -8.92 4.64
CA ASP A 375 -11.92 -7.92 5.62
C ASP A 375 -11.96 -8.52 7.04
N ARG A 376 -11.81 -7.66 8.05
CA ARG A 376 -11.73 -8.06 9.46
C ARG A 376 -12.97 -7.61 10.23
N THR A 377 -13.73 -8.55 10.75
CA THR A 377 -15.01 -8.27 11.43
C THR A 377 -14.83 -7.50 12.73
N ASP A 378 -13.73 -7.73 13.44
CA ASP A 378 -13.36 -7.09 14.71
C ASP A 378 -12.71 -5.71 14.54
N ILE A 379 -12.44 -5.31 13.30
CA ILE A 379 -11.92 -3.98 12.92
C ILE A 379 -13.02 -3.14 12.25
N ASN A 380 -13.78 -3.72 11.32
CA ASN A 380 -14.79 -3.00 10.55
C ASN A 380 -16.07 -2.69 11.37
N ASP A 381 -16.15 -3.16 12.62
CA ASP A 381 -17.25 -2.84 13.55
C ASP A 381 -17.19 -1.40 14.11
N ASN A 382 -16.07 -0.72 13.95
CA ASN A 382 -15.83 0.59 14.56
C ASN A 382 -14.98 1.50 13.67
N PHE A 383 -15.49 2.70 13.38
CA PHE A 383 -14.80 3.63 12.47
C PHE A 383 -13.42 4.09 12.95
N PHE A 384 -13.20 4.22 14.27
CA PHE A 384 -11.86 4.52 14.80
C PHE A 384 -10.89 3.38 14.54
N LYS A 385 -11.33 2.12 14.71
CA LYS A 385 -10.51 0.95 14.35
C LYS A 385 -10.23 0.90 12.85
N VAL A 386 -11.22 1.19 12.00
CA VAL A 386 -11.03 1.30 10.55
C VAL A 386 -9.90 2.27 10.22
N MET A 387 -9.93 3.48 10.78
CA MET A 387 -8.92 4.51 10.57
C MET A 387 -7.53 4.18 11.14
N THR A 388 -7.44 3.28 12.12
CA THR A 388 -6.19 3.00 12.86
C THR A 388 -5.60 1.62 12.59
N PHE A 389 -6.32 0.74 11.88
CA PHE A 389 -5.91 -0.63 11.54
C PHE A 389 -6.07 -0.98 10.06
N PHE A 390 -6.25 -0.01 9.15
CA PHE A 390 -6.54 -0.24 7.72
C PHE A 390 -7.82 -1.07 7.49
N GLY A 391 -8.92 -0.72 8.16
CA GLY A 391 -10.21 -1.40 7.99
C GLY A 391 -10.89 -1.07 6.66
N ASP A 392 -12.08 -1.63 6.44
CA ASP A 392 -12.84 -1.55 5.17
C ASP A 392 -11.97 -1.87 3.95
N HIS A 393 -11.07 -2.84 4.12
CA HIS A 393 -9.90 -3.01 3.27
C HIS A 393 -10.26 -3.33 1.81
N ALA A 394 -11.23 -4.21 1.60
CA ALA A 394 -11.73 -4.55 0.27
C ALA A 394 -12.25 -3.33 -0.49
N LEU A 395 -13.09 -2.51 0.16
CA LEU A 395 -13.64 -1.30 -0.44
C LEU A 395 -12.57 -0.22 -0.62
N HIS A 396 -11.64 -0.13 0.31
CA HIS A 396 -10.50 0.79 0.23
C HIS A 396 -9.60 0.45 -0.96
N HIS A 397 -9.31 -0.83 -1.18
CA HIS A 397 -8.58 -1.30 -2.36
C HIS A 397 -9.30 -0.98 -3.67
N LEU A 398 -10.61 -1.24 -3.74
CA LEU A 398 -11.40 -0.96 -4.93
C LEU A 398 -11.56 0.54 -5.23
N PHE A 399 -11.59 1.38 -4.19
CA PHE A 399 -11.87 2.81 -4.29
C PHE A 399 -10.93 3.66 -3.41
N PRO A 400 -9.60 3.62 -3.64
CA PRO A 400 -8.61 4.14 -2.70
C PRO A 400 -8.66 5.65 -2.50
N THR A 401 -9.24 6.38 -3.46
CA THR A 401 -9.38 7.85 -3.39
C THR A 401 -10.57 8.32 -2.56
N LEU A 402 -11.46 7.40 -2.16
CA LEU A 402 -12.57 7.72 -1.27
C LEU A 402 -12.06 7.78 0.16
N ASP A 403 -12.54 8.78 0.90
CA ASP A 403 -12.28 8.84 2.34
C ASP A 403 -12.94 7.64 3.04
N HIS A 404 -12.25 7.01 3.99
CA HIS A 404 -12.76 5.87 4.75
C HIS A 404 -14.15 6.11 5.35
N ALA A 405 -14.49 7.36 5.74
CA ALA A 405 -15.82 7.69 6.26
C ALA A 405 -16.95 7.40 5.27
N LEU A 406 -16.65 7.35 3.97
CA LEU A 406 -17.62 7.05 2.92
C LEU A 406 -17.78 5.55 2.66
N LEU A 407 -16.77 4.73 2.95
CA LEU A 407 -16.75 3.32 2.53
C LEU A 407 -17.85 2.50 3.21
N SER A 408 -18.11 2.74 4.49
CA SER A 408 -19.15 2.03 5.25
C SER A 408 -20.54 2.12 4.60
N HIS A 409 -20.84 3.22 3.92
CA HIS A 409 -22.11 3.42 3.20
C HIS A 409 -22.22 2.62 1.90
N LEU A 410 -21.10 2.09 1.39
CA LEU A 410 -21.04 1.38 0.11
C LEU A 410 -21.21 -0.14 0.26
N TYR A 411 -21.15 -0.68 1.48
CA TYR A 411 -21.33 -2.13 1.71
C TYR A 411 -22.64 -2.69 1.13
N PRO A 412 -23.81 -2.04 1.25
CA PRO A 412 -25.05 -2.59 0.68
C PRO A 412 -24.98 -2.79 -0.84
N VAL A 413 -24.46 -1.80 -1.58
CA VAL A 413 -24.31 -1.92 -3.05
C VAL A 413 -23.21 -2.89 -3.41
N PHE A 414 -22.11 -2.89 -2.67
CA PHE A 414 -20.96 -3.78 -2.87
C PHE A 414 -21.33 -5.25 -2.66
N LEU A 415 -21.97 -5.59 -1.54
CA LEU A 415 -22.34 -6.97 -1.22
C LEU A 415 -23.33 -7.54 -2.23
N LYS A 416 -24.32 -6.74 -2.66
CA LYS A 416 -25.23 -7.12 -3.73
C LYS A 416 -24.47 -7.42 -5.02
N HIS A 417 -23.51 -6.58 -5.37
CA HIS A 417 -22.69 -6.75 -6.57
C HIS A 417 -21.78 -7.98 -6.50
N CYS A 418 -21.23 -8.27 -5.31
CA CYS A 418 -20.47 -9.49 -5.07
C CYS A 418 -21.33 -10.74 -5.29
N GLU A 419 -22.61 -10.72 -4.88
CA GLU A 419 -23.54 -11.82 -5.14
C GLU A 419 -23.80 -12.00 -6.64
N GLU A 420 -24.09 -10.91 -7.37
CA GLU A 420 -24.36 -10.92 -8.81
C GLU A 420 -23.21 -11.54 -9.63
N PHE A 421 -21.97 -11.21 -9.26
CA PHE A 421 -20.75 -11.69 -9.95
C PHE A 421 -20.14 -12.94 -9.31
N ARG A 422 -20.74 -13.47 -8.23
CA ARG A 422 -20.17 -14.57 -7.42
C ARG A 422 -18.72 -14.28 -6.99
N ALA A 423 -18.47 -13.02 -6.62
CA ALA A 423 -17.17 -12.56 -6.18
C ALA A 423 -16.84 -13.07 -4.77
N ASN A 424 -15.58 -13.40 -4.54
CA ASN A 424 -15.12 -14.04 -3.30
C ASN A 424 -14.82 -13.03 -2.19
N TYR A 425 -15.84 -12.31 -1.73
CA TYR A 425 -15.69 -11.43 -0.58
C TYR A 425 -15.66 -12.24 0.72
N ARG A 426 -14.57 -12.13 1.48
CA ARG A 426 -14.27 -12.98 2.64
C ARG A 426 -13.99 -12.14 3.88
N LEU A 427 -14.35 -12.73 5.02
CA LEU A 427 -14.23 -12.14 6.35
C LEU A 427 -13.39 -13.04 7.25
N THR A 428 -12.59 -12.43 8.12
CA THR A 428 -11.91 -13.11 9.22
C THR A 428 -11.75 -12.16 10.42
N SER A 429 -10.91 -12.51 11.40
CA SER A 429 -10.54 -11.67 12.54
C SER A 429 -9.08 -11.23 12.48
N GLN A 430 -8.71 -10.16 13.19
CA GLN A 430 -7.33 -9.71 13.32
C GLN A 430 -6.41 -10.81 13.88
N PHE A 431 -6.88 -11.56 14.87
CA PHE A 431 -6.10 -12.62 15.50
C PHE A 431 -5.82 -13.78 14.55
N ASP A 432 -6.83 -14.20 13.77
CA ASP A 432 -6.64 -15.21 12.74
C ASP A 432 -5.63 -14.74 11.69
N PHE A 433 -5.71 -13.47 11.24
CA PHE A 433 -4.72 -12.90 10.33
C PHE A 433 -3.29 -12.97 10.86
N PHE A 434 -3.08 -12.64 12.13
CA PHE A 434 -1.76 -12.72 12.75
C PHE A 434 -1.19 -14.15 12.68
N ILE A 435 -1.99 -15.16 13.02
CA ILE A 435 -1.56 -16.56 12.94
C ILE A 435 -1.36 -17.01 11.48
N ALA A 436 -2.25 -16.57 10.60
CA ALA A 436 -2.24 -16.93 9.20
C ALA A 436 -1.05 -16.32 8.45
N GLN A 437 -0.63 -15.10 8.79
CA GLN A 437 0.55 -14.44 8.25
C GLN A 437 1.81 -15.27 8.53
N LEU A 438 1.96 -15.79 9.75
CA LEU A 438 3.09 -16.65 10.13
C LEU A 438 3.06 -17.99 9.38
N LYS A 439 1.87 -18.57 9.18
CA LYS A 439 1.70 -19.76 8.33
C LYS A 439 2.07 -19.46 6.87
N MET A 440 1.71 -18.29 6.37
CA MET A 440 2.03 -17.87 5.00
C MET A 440 3.54 -17.68 4.81
N ALA A 441 4.25 -17.22 5.85
CA ALA A 441 5.69 -17.05 5.81
C ALA A 441 6.46 -18.36 5.53
N VAL A 442 5.91 -19.51 5.96
CA VAL A 442 6.49 -20.84 5.77
C VAL A 442 5.76 -21.70 4.72
N LYS A 443 4.65 -21.22 4.14
CA LYS A 443 3.93 -21.93 3.07
C LYS A 443 4.81 -22.02 1.82
N GLU A 444 5.09 -23.24 1.37
CA GLU A 444 5.87 -23.49 0.15
C GLU A 444 4.99 -23.81 -1.05
N ASP A 445 3.91 -24.58 -0.84
CA ASP A 445 3.08 -25.05 -1.94
C ASP A 445 2.03 -24.02 -2.35
N PRO A 446 1.87 -23.79 -3.67
CA PRO A 446 0.74 -23.04 -4.22
C PRO A 446 -0.62 -23.58 -3.80
N THR A 447 -1.61 -22.71 -3.67
CA THR A 447 -3.02 -23.10 -3.63
C THR A 447 -3.53 -23.37 -5.05
N LEU A 448 -4.18 -24.51 -5.22
CA LEU A 448 -4.81 -24.91 -6.47
C LEU A 448 -6.25 -24.38 -6.55
N LEU A 449 -6.77 -24.22 -7.76
CA LEU A 449 -8.16 -23.77 -7.96
C LEU A 449 -9.18 -24.72 -7.31
N SER A 450 -8.91 -26.02 -7.34
CA SER A 450 -9.76 -27.05 -6.71
C SER A 450 -9.87 -26.91 -5.19
N GLU A 451 -8.89 -26.27 -4.55
CA GLU A 451 -8.85 -26.03 -3.10
C GLU A 451 -9.47 -24.68 -2.70
N SER A 452 -9.72 -23.82 -3.69
CA SER A 452 -10.25 -22.47 -3.51
C SER A 452 -11.79 -22.38 -3.61
N GLN A 453 -12.46 -23.53 -3.80
CA GLN A 453 -13.92 -23.65 -3.95
C GLN A 453 -14.63 -23.90 -2.62
#